data_AF-A0A8K0W0E8-F1
#
_entry.id   AF-A0A8K0W0E8-F1
#
_cell.length_a   1.000
_cell.length_b   1.000
_cell.length_c   1.000
_cell.angle_alpha   90.00
_cell.angle_beta   90.00
_cell.angle_gamma   90.00
#
_symmetry.space_group_name_H-M   'P 1'
#
loop_
_entity.id
_entity.type
_entity.pdbx_description
1 polymer ?
#
loop_
_entity_poly.entity_id
_entity_poly.type
_entity_poly.pdbx_seq_one_letter_code
_entity_poly.pdbx_strand_id
1 'polypeptide(L)'
;MECVHIGTANPDIAGIGILVAFVIQSLIAVVVSGYTFLLSSVIQERWELADPNQGQDTTTIPPNTPEWLKILRTTMAHVLKYASQPDGSLWLFGKTSESDQTRKASGLSSLPAWLIGKQPEQPRQRTEKSKIEEEHTPTTRRLELANRILLAGSDTQTFTGTALLISALVQSKTLSLYHMHIIYDTISLVIISNCAASICIFGEGKSKGYIRLVLISIWTVLFVAYISIFLARLSDWDLQVPFHCYNTSKTASRGDLHPDVDYAYVIVTFIFIGATFMYAVVLALRTQFRINSVAKKLSDFIDTRISTNPSAWSQNIISIYFDILTSSPLLGGPATELQRVILSVAMLQCPLHIYSMFALRASNEKLLDEGDSERKWGFGQIAAMVLLGLTEKAPTKKIELGKPQK
;
A
#
# COMPACT_ATOMS: atom_id res chain seq x y z
N MET A 1 12.44 -22.90 -26.92
CA MET A 1 12.57 -22.10 -28.16
C MET A 1 12.83 -20.66 -27.73
N GLU A 2 13.74 -19.96 -28.40
CA GLU A 2 14.09 -18.58 -28.05
C GLU A 2 13.21 -17.60 -28.83
N CYS A 3 12.85 -16.48 -28.18
CA CYS A 3 12.08 -15.41 -28.81
C CYS A 3 12.96 -14.72 -29.86
N VAL A 4 12.48 -14.60 -31.10
CA VAL A 4 13.29 -14.11 -32.23
C VAL A 4 13.65 -12.62 -32.08
N HIS A 5 12.72 -11.80 -31.59
CA HIS A 5 12.92 -10.35 -31.44
C HIS A 5 12.05 -9.80 -30.31
N ILE A 6 12.67 -9.42 -29.19
CA ILE A 6 11.95 -8.98 -27.97
C ILE A 6 11.47 -7.54 -28.09
N GLY A 7 12.21 -6.73 -28.85
CA GLY A 7 11.88 -5.35 -29.14
C GLY A 7 13.05 -4.40 -29.00
N THR A 8 12.76 -3.11 -29.19
CA THR A 8 13.73 -2.04 -29.06
C THR A 8 13.78 -1.55 -27.62
N ALA A 9 14.97 -1.27 -27.09
CA ALA A 9 15.14 -0.74 -25.76
C ALA A 9 14.42 0.62 -25.60
N ASN A 10 13.61 0.76 -24.54
CA ASN A 10 12.88 1.98 -24.24
C ASN A 10 13.20 2.50 -22.82
N PRO A 11 14.26 3.33 -22.67
CA PRO A 11 14.67 3.82 -21.36
C PRO A 11 13.63 4.73 -20.69
N ASP A 12 12.71 5.34 -21.44
CA ASP A 12 11.65 6.18 -20.85
C ASP A 12 10.54 5.37 -20.15
N ILE A 13 10.53 4.05 -20.35
CA ILE A 13 9.55 3.13 -19.77
C ILE A 13 10.22 2.14 -18.83
N ALA A 14 11.25 1.44 -19.31
CA ALA A 14 11.98 0.39 -18.59
C ALA A 14 13.39 0.84 -18.16
N GLY A 15 13.69 2.14 -18.24
CA GLY A 15 14.97 2.69 -17.80
C GLY A 15 15.22 2.45 -16.32
N ILE A 16 16.46 2.12 -15.98
CA ILE A 16 16.84 1.75 -14.61
C ILE A 16 16.47 2.82 -13.58
N GLY A 17 16.53 4.08 -13.99
CA GLY A 17 16.16 5.23 -13.17
C GLY A 17 14.72 5.20 -12.67
N ILE A 18 13.77 4.91 -13.58
CA ILE A 18 12.35 4.84 -13.26
C ILE A 18 12.10 3.65 -12.34
N LEU A 19 12.62 2.48 -12.70
CA LEU A 19 12.43 1.26 -11.91
C LEU A 19 12.96 1.45 -10.48
N VAL A 20 14.20 1.94 -10.35
CA VAL A 20 14.83 2.18 -9.04
C VAL A 20 14.07 3.23 -8.23
N ALA A 21 13.56 4.30 -8.86
CA ALA A 21 12.78 5.32 -8.17
C ALA A 21 11.48 4.73 -7.57
N PHE A 22 10.71 3.95 -8.34
CA PHE A 22 9.50 3.29 -7.86
C PHE A 22 9.81 2.27 -6.76
N VAL A 23 10.89 1.51 -6.88
CA VAL A 23 11.32 0.54 -5.87
C VAL A 23 11.67 1.24 -4.56
N ILE A 24 12.51 2.27 -4.60
CA ILE A 24 12.93 3.01 -3.40
C ILE A 24 11.71 3.65 -2.73
N GLN A 25 10.82 4.30 -3.50
CA GLN A 25 9.60 4.91 -2.95
C GLN A 25 8.71 3.87 -2.26
N SER A 26 8.54 2.70 -2.86
CA SER A 26 7.71 1.63 -2.32
C SER A 26 8.31 0.99 -1.07
N LEU A 27 9.62 0.78 -1.06
CA LEU A 27 10.33 0.25 0.10
C LEU A 27 10.25 1.23 1.27
N ILE A 28 10.44 2.53 1.02
CA ILE A 28 10.24 3.57 2.04
C ILE A 28 8.79 3.54 2.54
N ALA A 29 7.80 3.45 1.65
CA ALA A 29 6.39 3.40 2.05
C ALA A 29 6.08 2.18 2.94
N VAL A 30 6.56 0.98 2.57
CA VAL A 30 6.35 -0.24 3.37
C VAL A 30 7.06 -0.16 4.71
N VAL A 31 8.32 0.27 4.74
CA VAL A 31 9.13 0.38 5.98
C VAL A 31 8.53 1.42 6.92
N VAL A 32 8.21 2.62 6.41
CA VAL A 32 7.63 3.69 7.22
C VAL A 32 6.23 3.28 7.69
N SER A 33 5.43 2.58 6.88
CA SER A 33 4.12 2.07 7.30
C SER A 33 4.25 1.06 8.44
N GLY A 34 5.19 0.12 8.34
CA GLY A 34 5.55 -0.77 9.45
C GLY A 34 5.95 -0.01 10.71
N TYR A 35 6.77 1.03 10.57
CA TYR A 35 7.16 1.89 11.69
C TYR A 35 5.95 2.63 12.31
N THR A 36 5.07 3.21 11.49
CA THR A 36 3.85 3.89 11.99
C THR A 36 2.92 2.92 12.70
N PHE A 37 2.78 1.69 12.20
CA PHE A 37 1.99 0.64 12.83
C PHE A 37 2.56 0.26 14.21
N LEU A 38 3.87 0.11 14.32
CA LEU A 38 4.54 -0.17 15.60
C LEU A 38 4.33 0.99 16.59
N LEU A 39 4.56 2.23 16.17
CA LEU A 39 4.31 3.40 17.02
C LEU A 39 2.85 3.49 17.47
N SER A 40 1.90 3.27 16.55
CA SER A 40 0.47 3.28 16.85
C SER A 40 0.09 2.19 17.85
N SER A 41 0.67 0.99 17.72
CA SER A 41 0.43 -0.12 18.65
C SER A 41 0.94 0.19 20.05
N VAL A 42 2.15 0.75 20.16
CA VAL A 42 2.72 1.19 21.45
C VAL A 42 1.87 2.28 22.10
N ILE A 43 1.40 3.25 21.31
CA ILE A 43 0.52 4.31 21.81
C ILE A 43 -0.78 3.69 22.33
N GLN A 44 -1.41 2.80 21.56
CA GLN A 44 -2.66 2.15 21.95
C GLN A 44 -2.51 1.36 23.26
N GLU A 45 -1.44 0.60 23.42
CA GLU A 45 -1.18 -0.16 24.65
C GLU A 45 -1.05 0.76 25.88
N ARG A 46 -0.45 1.95 25.73
CA ARG A 46 -0.39 2.93 26.82
C ARG A 46 -1.77 3.47 27.19
N TRP A 47 -2.62 3.70 26.20
CA TRP A 47 -4.00 4.12 26.46
C TRP A 47 -4.78 3.07 27.24
N GLU A 48 -4.58 1.79 26.90
CA GLU A 48 -5.22 0.67 27.60
C GLU A 48 -4.70 0.54 29.05
N LEU A 49 -3.40 0.73 29.29
CA LEU A 49 -2.83 0.71 30.65
C LEU A 49 -3.21 1.93 31.50
N ALA A 50 -3.45 3.08 30.86
CA ALA A 50 -3.82 4.32 31.56
C ALA A 50 -5.29 4.34 32.00
N ASP A 51 -6.14 3.44 31.50
CA ASP A 51 -7.56 3.36 31.84
C ASP A 51 -7.88 2.05 32.58
N PRO A 52 -7.55 1.95 33.88
CA PRO A 52 -7.74 0.71 34.66
C PRO A 52 -9.21 0.27 34.78
N ASN A 53 -10.16 1.16 34.48
CA ASN A 53 -11.59 0.87 34.54
C ASN A 53 -12.13 0.22 33.25
N GLN A 54 -11.32 0.13 32.18
CA GLN A 54 -11.75 -0.41 30.89
C GLN A 54 -11.56 -1.94 30.76
N GLY A 55 -10.89 -2.57 31.72
CA GLY A 55 -10.38 -3.95 31.61
C GLY A 55 -11.39 -5.09 31.81
N GLN A 56 -12.68 -4.82 32.07
CA GLN A 56 -13.57 -5.89 32.55
C GLN A 56 -14.50 -6.53 31.49
N ASP A 57 -14.57 -6.05 30.24
CA ASP A 57 -15.57 -6.60 29.28
C ASP A 57 -15.15 -6.83 27.80
N THR A 58 -13.93 -6.49 27.35
CA THR A 58 -13.64 -6.43 25.89
C THR A 58 -12.74 -7.52 25.30
N THR A 59 -12.22 -8.48 26.08
CA THR A 59 -11.32 -9.53 25.56
C THR A 59 -11.99 -10.84 25.17
N THR A 60 -13.32 -10.93 25.21
CA THR A 60 -14.02 -12.10 24.66
C THR A 60 -13.90 -12.08 23.13
N ILE A 61 -12.97 -12.90 22.63
CA ILE A 61 -12.86 -13.20 21.19
C ILE A 61 -14.26 -13.65 20.75
N PRO A 62 -14.87 -13.02 19.74
CA PRO A 62 -16.18 -13.45 19.28
C PRO A 62 -16.05 -14.92 18.85
N PRO A 63 -16.92 -15.81 19.35
CA PRO A 63 -16.79 -17.26 19.16
C PRO A 63 -16.77 -17.68 17.68
N ASN A 64 -17.23 -16.81 16.78
CA ASN A 64 -17.34 -17.05 15.34
C ASN A 64 -16.18 -16.49 14.51
N THR A 65 -14.99 -16.33 15.09
CA THR A 65 -13.83 -15.86 14.32
C THR A 65 -13.34 -16.98 13.37
N PRO A 66 -13.24 -16.76 12.04
CA PRO A 66 -12.86 -17.81 11.10
C PRO A 66 -11.43 -18.35 11.32
N GLU A 67 -11.22 -19.65 11.10
CA GLU A 67 -10.00 -20.37 11.50
C GLU A 67 -8.72 -19.86 10.83
N TRP A 68 -8.80 -19.48 9.55
CA TRP A 68 -7.68 -18.90 8.82
C TRP A 68 -7.23 -17.54 9.41
N LEU A 69 -8.16 -16.76 9.96
CA LEU A 69 -7.86 -15.49 10.60
C LEU A 69 -7.18 -15.71 11.96
N LYS A 70 -7.56 -16.77 12.68
CA LYS A 70 -6.83 -17.21 13.87
C LYS A 70 -5.40 -17.55 13.48
N ILE A 71 -5.19 -18.42 12.47
CA ILE A 71 -3.86 -18.80 11.98
C ILE A 71 -3.04 -17.55 11.63
N LEU A 72 -3.57 -16.63 10.82
CA LEU A 72 -2.87 -15.40 10.43
C LEU A 72 -2.48 -14.55 11.65
N ARG A 73 -3.40 -14.37 12.61
CA ARG A 73 -3.14 -13.62 13.84
C ARG A 73 -2.07 -14.29 14.69
N THR A 74 -2.09 -15.62 14.84
CA THR A 74 -1.06 -16.36 15.55
C THR A 74 0.29 -16.26 14.83
N THR A 75 0.33 -16.45 13.52
CA THR A 75 1.55 -16.33 12.71
C THR A 75 2.16 -14.94 12.82
N MET A 76 1.35 -13.88 12.78
CA MET A 76 1.85 -12.51 12.95
C MET A 76 2.29 -12.21 14.38
N ALA A 77 1.57 -12.71 15.38
CA ALA A 77 2.03 -12.61 16.77
C ALA A 77 3.38 -13.30 16.94
N HIS A 78 3.61 -14.43 16.26
CA HIS A 78 4.91 -15.10 16.20
C HIS A 78 5.96 -14.29 15.45
N VAL A 79 5.65 -13.72 14.28
CA VAL A 79 6.58 -12.88 13.51
C VAL A 79 6.97 -11.62 14.28
N LEU A 80 6.01 -10.94 14.91
CA LEU A 80 6.26 -9.76 15.75
C LEU A 80 7.06 -10.13 17.00
N LYS A 81 6.72 -11.24 17.67
CA LYS A 81 7.48 -11.76 18.81
C LYS A 81 8.90 -12.17 18.42
N TYR A 82 9.08 -12.69 17.21
CA TYR A 82 10.38 -13.06 16.65
C TYR A 82 11.19 -11.82 16.28
N ALA A 83 10.57 -10.81 15.66
CA ALA A 83 11.19 -9.54 15.32
C ALA A 83 11.52 -8.68 16.56
N SER A 84 10.81 -8.87 17.67
CA SER A 84 11.06 -8.17 18.94
C SER A 84 12.12 -8.83 19.81
N GLN A 85 12.64 -10.02 19.45
CA GLN A 85 13.73 -10.64 20.20
C GLN A 85 15.06 -9.94 19.85
N PRO A 86 15.75 -9.30 20.82
CA PRO A 86 16.94 -8.49 20.56
C PRO A 86 18.16 -9.29 20.13
N ASP A 87 18.16 -10.60 20.37
CA ASP A 87 19.32 -11.44 20.18
C ASP A 87 19.12 -12.32 18.95
N GLY A 88 19.72 -11.93 17.83
CA GLY A 88 19.82 -12.72 16.60
C GLY A 88 20.68 -13.99 16.74
N SER A 89 20.59 -14.68 17.88
CA SER A 89 21.22 -15.98 18.12
C SER A 89 20.17 -17.08 18.02
N LEU A 90 20.33 -17.90 16.99
CA LEU A 90 19.46 -19.01 16.60
C LEU A 90 19.59 -20.18 17.58
N TRP A 91 19.24 -19.99 18.86
CA TRP A 91 19.20 -21.07 19.84
C TRP A 91 17.85 -21.79 19.79
N LEU A 92 17.74 -22.73 18.85
CA LEU A 92 16.80 -23.84 18.97
C LEU A 92 17.22 -24.68 20.19
N PHE A 93 16.33 -24.77 21.18
CA PHE A 93 16.41 -25.58 22.41
C PHE A 93 17.19 -24.99 23.59
N GLY A 94 16.53 -24.13 24.37
CA GLY A 94 16.87 -23.87 25.78
C GLY A 94 15.60 -23.91 26.64
N LYS A 95 15.52 -24.86 27.58
CA LYS A 95 14.44 -24.94 28.58
C LYS A 95 14.44 -23.68 29.44
N THR A 96 13.41 -22.84 29.32
CA THR A 96 13.17 -21.74 30.26
C THR A 96 12.62 -22.27 31.58
N SER A 97 13.33 -21.95 32.66
CA SER A 97 12.96 -22.22 34.06
C SER A 97 11.64 -21.51 34.45
N GLU A 98 10.85 -22.17 35.27
CA GLU A 98 9.43 -21.90 35.54
C GLU A 98 9.17 -20.85 36.64
N SER A 99 10.21 -20.21 37.21
CA SER A 99 10.09 -19.44 38.45
C SER A 99 9.95 -17.91 38.33
N ASP A 100 9.77 -17.33 37.13
CA ASP A 100 9.78 -15.86 36.93
C ASP A 100 8.47 -15.32 36.29
N GLN A 101 7.33 -15.78 36.81
CA GLN A 101 6.02 -15.60 36.18
C GLN A 101 5.29 -14.28 36.53
N THR A 102 5.85 -13.41 37.39
CA THR A 102 5.12 -12.21 37.90
C THR A 102 5.45 -10.88 37.22
N ARG A 103 6.31 -10.86 36.19
CA ARG A 103 6.45 -9.69 35.30
C ARG A 103 6.51 -10.11 33.84
N LYS A 104 5.39 -10.61 33.30
CA LYS A 104 5.17 -10.54 31.85
C LYS A 104 4.86 -9.09 31.47
N ALA A 105 5.89 -8.25 31.53
CA ALA A 105 5.88 -7.02 30.75
C ALA A 105 5.70 -7.44 29.29
N SER A 106 4.70 -6.89 28.64
CA SER A 106 4.39 -7.12 27.24
C SER A 106 5.65 -7.00 26.39
N GLY A 107 5.82 -7.87 25.39
CA GLY A 107 7.03 -7.95 24.58
C GLY A 107 7.40 -6.66 23.82
N LEU A 108 6.55 -5.63 23.82
CA LEU A 108 6.88 -4.32 23.25
C LEU A 108 7.69 -3.42 24.19
N SER A 109 7.66 -3.63 25.51
CA SER A 109 8.43 -2.80 26.45
C SER A 109 9.93 -3.04 26.36
N SER A 110 10.37 -4.13 25.70
CA SER A 110 11.79 -4.43 25.45
C SER A 110 12.35 -3.75 24.21
N LEU A 111 11.52 -3.03 23.43
CA LEU A 111 12.01 -2.35 22.23
C LEU A 111 12.97 -1.21 22.60
N PRO A 112 14.06 -1.00 21.83
CA PRO A 112 15.08 -0.02 22.18
C PRO A 112 14.52 1.40 22.32
N ALA A 113 14.91 2.10 23.40
CA ALA A 113 14.46 3.47 23.67
C ALA A 113 14.79 4.48 22.54
N TRP A 114 15.82 4.21 21.73
CA TRP A 114 16.13 5.04 20.57
C TRP A 114 15.04 4.96 19.50
N LEU A 115 14.38 3.82 19.35
CA LEU A 115 13.35 3.55 18.33
C LEU A 115 12.00 4.19 18.71
N ILE A 116 11.55 3.99 19.95
CA ILE A 116 10.24 4.45 20.45
C ILE A 116 10.32 5.85 21.09
N GLY A 117 11.51 6.24 21.56
CA GLY A 117 11.73 7.40 22.42
C GLY A 117 11.76 6.99 23.90
N LYS A 118 12.50 7.77 24.72
CA LYS A 118 12.52 7.56 26.17
C LYS A 118 11.11 7.65 26.73
N GLN A 119 10.77 6.69 27.58
CA GLN A 119 9.48 6.62 28.24
C GLN A 119 9.49 7.47 29.52
N PRO A 120 8.41 8.21 29.83
CA PRO A 120 8.26 8.80 31.14
C PRO A 120 8.19 7.67 32.19
N GLU A 121 8.98 7.77 33.25
CA GLU A 121 9.14 6.69 34.25
C GLU A 121 7.91 6.52 35.17
N GLN A 122 6.96 7.46 35.16
CA GLN A 122 5.78 7.38 36.02
C GLN A 122 4.46 7.41 35.23
N PRO A 123 3.52 6.48 35.52
CA PRO A 123 2.16 6.54 35.01
C PRO A 123 1.49 7.79 35.58
N ARG A 124 1.34 8.84 34.77
CA ARG A 124 0.61 10.04 35.16
C ARG A 124 -0.87 9.74 35.19
N GLN A 125 -1.54 10.12 36.28
CA GLN A 125 -3.00 10.14 36.32
C GLN A 125 -3.54 11.03 35.20
N ARG A 126 -4.57 10.52 34.50
CA ARG A 126 -5.24 11.20 33.40
C ARG A 126 -5.94 12.44 33.93
N THR A 127 -5.29 13.59 33.80
CA THR A 127 -5.89 14.90 34.06
C THR A 127 -6.12 15.59 32.72
N GLU A 128 -7.07 16.51 32.62
CA GLU A 128 -7.34 17.24 31.37
C GLU A 128 -6.07 17.97 30.85
N LYS A 129 -5.22 18.42 31.79
CA LYS A 129 -3.89 18.96 31.51
C LYS A 129 -2.91 17.91 30.94
N SER A 130 -2.97 16.66 31.41
CA SER A 130 -2.12 15.60 30.88
C SER A 130 -2.49 15.25 29.44
N LYS A 131 -3.75 15.41 29.03
CA LYS A 131 -4.19 15.18 27.64
C LYS A 131 -3.53 16.16 26.65
N ILE A 132 -3.36 17.42 27.05
CA ILE A 132 -2.70 18.46 26.24
C ILE A 132 -1.18 18.24 26.19
N GLU A 133 -0.57 17.85 27.32
CA GLU A 133 0.86 17.52 27.37
C GLU A 133 1.20 16.23 26.60
N GLU A 134 0.28 15.27 26.56
CA GLU A 134 0.44 13.98 25.86
C GLU A 134 0.40 14.12 24.32
N GLU A 135 -0.32 15.12 23.81
CA GLU A 135 -0.31 15.48 22.38
C GLU A 135 1.10 15.84 21.88
N HIS A 136 1.98 16.30 22.77
CA HIS A 136 3.33 16.78 22.45
C HIS A 136 4.46 15.79 22.76
N THR A 137 4.16 14.51 23.00
CA THR A 137 5.22 13.52 23.27
C THR A 137 6.15 13.35 22.06
N PRO A 138 7.43 12.99 22.28
CA PRO A 138 8.35 12.67 21.17
C PRO A 138 7.81 11.57 20.25
N THR A 139 7.04 10.62 20.78
CA THR A 139 6.43 9.52 20.02
C THR A 139 5.34 10.02 19.06
N THR A 140 4.45 10.92 19.48
CA THR A 140 3.41 11.49 18.60
C THR A 140 4.01 12.33 17.48
N ARG A 141 5.05 13.14 17.77
CA ARG A 141 5.78 13.90 16.75
C ARG A 141 6.45 13.00 15.71
N ARG A 142 7.04 11.88 16.13
CA ARG A 142 7.64 10.89 15.21
C ARG A 142 6.59 10.23 14.33
N LEU A 143 5.44 9.87 14.91
CA LEU A 143 4.31 9.32 14.16
C LEU A 143 3.79 10.33 13.13
N GLU A 144 3.63 11.59 13.51
CA GLU A 144 3.21 12.66 12.60
C GLU A 144 4.21 12.85 11.44
N LEU A 145 5.51 12.88 11.74
CA LEU A 145 6.55 12.96 10.71
C LEU A 145 6.50 11.76 9.75
N ALA A 146 6.39 10.54 10.30
CA ALA A 146 6.30 9.33 9.51
C ALA A 146 5.05 9.32 8.61
N ASN A 147 3.89 9.74 9.13
CA ASN A 147 2.67 9.88 8.35
C ASN A 147 2.83 10.91 7.22
N ARG A 148 3.48 12.05 7.48
CA ARG A 148 3.76 13.06 6.44
C ARG A 148 4.65 12.50 5.32
N ILE A 149 5.68 11.72 5.68
CA ILE A 149 6.57 11.06 4.71
C ILE A 149 5.78 10.04 3.87
N LEU A 150 4.96 9.21 4.50
CA LEU A 150 4.11 8.22 3.80
C LEU A 150 3.17 8.89 2.81
N LEU A 151 2.50 9.95 3.25
CA LEU A 151 1.55 10.69 2.43
C LEU A 151 2.24 11.36 1.23
N ALA A 152 3.37 12.03 1.46
CA ALA A 152 4.11 12.67 0.38
C ALA A 152 4.67 11.64 -0.63
N GLY A 153 5.17 10.51 -0.14
CA GLY A 153 5.67 9.41 -0.96
C GLY A 153 4.56 8.78 -1.82
N SER A 154 3.43 8.43 -1.19
CA SER A 154 2.25 7.85 -1.86
C SER A 154 1.64 8.81 -2.88
N ASP A 155 1.53 10.11 -2.55
CA ASP A 155 1.04 11.14 -3.48
C ASP A 155 1.96 11.24 -4.71
N THR A 156 3.27 11.29 -4.49
CA THR A 156 4.28 11.37 -5.57
C THR A 156 4.22 10.12 -6.45
N GLN A 157 4.17 8.95 -5.84
CA GLN A 157 4.18 7.67 -6.56
C GLN A 157 2.88 7.43 -7.34
N THR A 158 1.73 7.86 -6.81
CA THR A 158 0.46 7.80 -7.55
C THR A 158 0.49 8.71 -8.75
N PHE A 159 1.02 9.92 -8.60
CA PHE A 159 1.14 10.87 -9.70
C PHE A 159 2.10 10.36 -10.80
N THR A 160 3.30 9.89 -10.44
CA THR A 160 4.24 9.30 -11.41
C THR A 160 3.69 8.02 -12.05
N GLY A 161 3.03 7.17 -11.27
CA GLY A 161 2.37 5.97 -11.78
C GLY A 161 1.25 6.28 -12.77
N THR A 162 0.51 7.37 -12.54
CA THR A 162 -0.54 7.87 -13.45
C THR A 162 0.08 8.31 -14.77
N ALA A 163 1.16 9.09 -14.72
CA ALA A 163 1.90 9.52 -15.90
C ALA A 163 2.44 8.32 -16.69
N LEU A 164 3.05 7.34 -16.02
CA LEU A 164 3.55 6.12 -16.64
C LEU A 164 2.44 5.32 -17.32
N LEU A 165 1.27 5.18 -16.68
CA LEU A 165 0.09 4.54 -17.26
C LEU A 165 -0.41 5.24 -18.51
N ILE A 166 -0.50 6.58 -18.50
CA ILE A 166 -0.91 7.36 -19.68
C ILE A 166 0.07 7.13 -20.83
N SER A 167 1.38 7.22 -20.57
CA SER A 167 2.41 6.96 -21.57
C SER A 167 2.32 5.54 -22.13
N ALA A 168 2.11 4.55 -21.28
CA ALA A 168 1.97 3.15 -21.66
C ALA A 168 0.73 2.91 -22.54
N LEU A 169 -0.41 3.52 -22.18
CA LEU A 169 -1.66 3.41 -22.94
C LEU A 169 -1.53 4.05 -24.33
N VAL A 170 -0.91 5.23 -24.41
CA VAL A 170 -0.64 5.92 -25.69
C VAL A 170 0.28 5.07 -26.58
N GLN A 171 1.28 4.41 -26.01
CA GLN A 171 2.25 3.59 -26.72
C GLN A 171 1.86 2.11 -26.82
N SER A 172 0.65 1.72 -26.40
CA SER A 172 0.26 0.31 -26.24
C SER A 172 0.39 -0.53 -27.51
N LYS A 173 0.25 0.07 -28.70
CA LYS A 173 0.42 -0.64 -29.99
C LYS A 173 1.88 -0.88 -30.39
N THR A 174 2.79 -0.03 -29.93
CA THR A 174 4.22 -0.09 -30.27
C THR A 174 5.05 -0.72 -29.17
N LEU A 175 4.46 -0.87 -27.98
CA LEU A 175 5.13 -1.42 -26.81
C LEU A 175 5.22 -2.95 -26.91
N SER A 176 6.40 -3.50 -26.61
CA SER A 176 6.61 -4.94 -26.58
C SER A 176 6.00 -5.59 -25.34
N LEU A 177 5.66 -6.88 -25.42
CA LEU A 177 5.12 -7.62 -24.27
C LEU A 177 6.06 -7.58 -23.05
N TYR A 178 7.38 -7.61 -23.28
CA TYR A 178 8.38 -7.44 -22.23
C TYR A 178 8.20 -6.11 -21.47
N HIS A 179 8.14 -5.00 -22.21
CA HIS A 179 7.98 -3.68 -21.59
C HIS A 179 6.60 -3.56 -20.91
N MET A 180 5.55 -4.16 -21.48
CA MET A 180 4.24 -4.18 -20.85
C MET A 180 4.27 -4.89 -19.48
N HIS A 181 4.99 -6.01 -19.37
CA HIS A 181 5.13 -6.72 -18.10
C HIS A 181 5.93 -5.87 -17.08
N ILE A 182 7.03 -5.26 -17.49
CA ILE A 182 7.80 -4.36 -16.60
C ILE A 182 6.93 -3.20 -16.08
N ILE A 183 6.13 -2.59 -16.96
CA ILE A 183 5.21 -1.52 -16.54
C ILE A 183 4.19 -2.07 -15.55
N TYR A 184 3.63 -3.26 -15.79
CA TYR A 184 2.68 -3.90 -14.87
C TYR A 184 3.24 -4.05 -13.45
N ASP A 185 4.46 -4.56 -13.32
CA ASP A 185 5.10 -4.70 -12.01
C ASP A 185 5.41 -3.34 -11.38
N THR A 186 5.89 -2.39 -12.20
CA THR A 186 6.23 -1.03 -11.74
C THR A 186 5.00 -0.28 -11.21
N ILE A 187 3.87 -0.35 -11.91
CA ILE A 187 2.62 0.32 -11.48
C ILE A 187 1.95 -0.43 -10.33
N SER A 188 2.14 -1.74 -10.20
CA SER A 188 1.63 -2.51 -9.05
C SER A 188 2.24 -2.03 -7.73
N LEU A 189 3.49 -1.55 -7.76
CA LEU A 189 4.14 -0.90 -6.62
C LEU A 189 3.41 0.37 -6.13
N VAL A 190 2.68 1.07 -7.01
CA VAL A 190 1.87 2.25 -6.64
C VAL A 190 0.73 1.85 -5.69
N ILE A 191 0.05 0.75 -5.97
CA ILE A 191 -1.03 0.27 -5.09
C ILE A 191 -0.47 -0.14 -3.74
N ILE A 192 0.67 -0.84 -3.72
CA ILE A 192 1.32 -1.28 -2.48
C ILE A 192 1.63 -0.07 -1.60
N SER A 193 2.16 1.01 -2.18
CA SER A 193 2.41 2.28 -1.50
C SER A 193 1.13 2.94 -0.98
N ASN A 194 0.06 2.98 -1.80
CA ASN A 194 -1.24 3.51 -1.39
C ASN A 194 -1.90 2.68 -0.28
N CYS A 195 -1.74 1.37 -0.30
CA CYS A 195 -2.20 0.46 0.75
C CYS A 195 -1.42 0.70 2.06
N ALA A 196 -0.10 0.85 1.97
CA ALA A 196 0.77 1.18 3.09
C ALA A 196 0.45 2.55 3.71
N ALA A 197 0.05 3.53 2.90
CA ALA A 197 -0.31 4.88 3.33
C ALA A 197 -1.79 5.05 3.72
N SER A 198 -2.64 4.05 3.46
CA SER A 198 -4.11 4.15 3.55
C SER A 198 -4.61 4.83 4.84
N ILE A 199 -4.05 4.51 6.00
CA ILE A 199 -4.51 5.07 7.28
C ILE A 199 -4.15 6.53 7.48
N CYS A 200 -3.02 6.94 6.90
CA CYS A 200 -2.62 8.34 6.91
C CYS A 200 -3.49 9.16 5.96
N ILE A 201 -3.86 8.60 4.80
CA ILE A 201 -4.64 9.29 3.75
C ILE A 201 -5.96 9.82 4.31
N PHE A 202 -6.59 9.08 5.22
CA PHE A 202 -7.93 9.40 5.71
C PHE A 202 -7.97 10.04 7.11
N GLY A 203 -6.81 10.19 7.77
CA GLY A 203 -6.70 10.91 9.04
C GLY A 203 -6.57 12.43 8.88
N GLU A 204 -6.06 12.92 7.74
CA GLU A 204 -5.94 14.35 7.47
C GLU A 204 -7.27 14.96 6.98
N GLY A 205 -7.56 16.21 7.37
CA GLY A 205 -8.85 16.87 7.18
C GLY A 205 -9.50 16.78 5.78
N LYS A 206 -10.82 16.99 5.74
CA LYS A 206 -11.74 16.64 4.63
C LYS A 206 -11.27 17.03 3.21
N SER A 207 -10.62 18.18 3.01
CA SER A 207 -10.27 18.68 1.67
C SER A 207 -9.10 17.92 1.02
N LYS A 208 -8.05 17.59 1.77
CA LYS A 208 -6.87 16.89 1.23
C LYS A 208 -7.19 15.43 0.89
N GLY A 209 -7.99 14.77 1.73
CA GLY A 209 -8.43 13.40 1.50
C GLY A 209 -9.19 13.24 0.18
N TYR A 210 -10.02 14.22 -0.21
CA TYR A 210 -10.79 14.16 -1.46
C TYR A 210 -9.90 14.17 -2.71
N ILE A 211 -8.92 15.09 -2.77
CA ILE A 211 -7.99 15.18 -3.92
C ILE A 211 -7.22 13.86 -4.08
N ARG A 212 -6.75 13.28 -2.98
CA ARG A 212 -6.06 11.99 -2.99
C ARG A 212 -6.95 10.88 -3.51
N LEU A 213 -8.19 10.81 -3.03
CA LEU A 213 -9.16 9.81 -3.49
C LEU A 213 -9.45 9.94 -4.99
N VAL A 214 -9.57 11.17 -5.50
CA VAL A 214 -9.75 11.42 -6.95
C VAL A 214 -8.54 10.95 -7.74
N LEU A 215 -7.32 11.30 -7.31
CA LEU A 215 -6.09 10.88 -8.00
C LEU A 215 -5.94 9.36 -8.02
N ILE A 216 -6.18 8.72 -6.88
CA ILE A 216 -6.20 7.26 -6.75
C ILE A 216 -7.26 6.64 -7.69
N SER A 217 -8.45 7.25 -7.78
CA SER A 217 -9.52 6.74 -8.65
C SER A 217 -9.15 6.84 -10.13
N ILE A 218 -8.57 7.97 -10.56
CA ILE A 218 -8.05 8.14 -11.93
C ILE A 218 -7.01 7.06 -12.24
N TRP A 219 -6.05 6.90 -11.33
CA TRP A 219 -5.01 5.88 -11.45
C TRP A 219 -5.62 4.47 -11.58
N THR A 220 -6.61 4.11 -10.76
CA THR A 220 -7.28 2.80 -10.80
C THR A 220 -7.96 2.55 -12.14
N VAL A 221 -8.69 3.55 -12.68
CA VAL A 221 -9.35 3.42 -13.98
C VAL A 221 -8.33 3.18 -15.09
N LEU A 222 -7.23 3.94 -15.09
CA LEU A 222 -6.15 3.76 -16.06
C LEU A 222 -5.47 2.40 -15.92
N PHE A 223 -5.27 1.92 -14.69
CA PHE A 223 -4.67 0.62 -14.42
C PHE A 223 -5.52 -0.53 -14.95
N VAL A 224 -6.84 -0.48 -14.74
CA VAL A 224 -7.78 -1.48 -15.26
C VAL A 224 -7.79 -1.47 -16.80
N ALA A 225 -7.81 -0.28 -17.42
CA ALA A 225 -7.73 -0.15 -18.87
C ALA A 225 -6.41 -0.73 -19.41
N TYR A 226 -5.29 -0.43 -18.75
CA TYR A 226 -3.97 -0.94 -19.10
C TYR A 226 -3.91 -2.47 -18.99
N ILE A 227 -4.38 -3.04 -17.89
CA ILE A 227 -4.41 -4.50 -17.70
C ILE A 227 -5.26 -5.20 -18.75
N SER A 228 -6.39 -4.62 -19.12
CA SER A 228 -7.25 -5.18 -20.17
C SER A 228 -6.51 -5.27 -21.51
N ILE A 229 -5.75 -4.23 -21.87
CA ILE A 229 -4.93 -4.21 -23.10
C ILE A 229 -3.76 -5.18 -22.98
N PHE A 230 -3.07 -5.20 -21.83
CA PHE A 230 -1.94 -6.10 -21.61
C PHE A 230 -2.36 -7.57 -21.72
N LEU A 231 -3.46 -7.96 -21.09
CA LEU A 231 -4.00 -9.31 -21.20
C LEU A 231 -4.41 -9.64 -22.65
N ALA A 232 -5.07 -8.72 -23.36
CA ALA A 232 -5.40 -8.93 -24.77
C ALA A 232 -4.15 -9.07 -25.67
N ARG A 233 -3.06 -8.36 -25.36
CA ARG A 233 -1.78 -8.53 -26.08
C ARG A 233 -1.10 -9.83 -25.71
N LEU A 234 -1.26 -10.30 -24.46
CA LEU A 234 -0.68 -11.53 -23.96
C LEU A 234 -1.32 -12.78 -24.61
N SER A 235 -2.59 -12.71 -25.09
CA SER A 235 -3.18 -13.81 -25.88
C SER A 235 -2.54 -13.97 -27.25
N ASP A 236 -1.93 -12.91 -27.78
CA ASP A 236 -1.26 -12.94 -29.07
C ASP A 236 0.20 -13.40 -28.94
N TRP A 237 0.54 -14.14 -27.89
CA TRP A 237 1.90 -14.63 -27.66
C TRP A 237 2.38 -15.51 -28.81
N ASP A 238 3.49 -15.12 -29.44
CA ASP A 238 4.11 -15.85 -30.54
C ASP A 238 5.62 -15.65 -30.50
N LEU A 239 6.36 -16.77 -30.57
CA LEU A 239 7.82 -16.79 -30.53
C LEU A 239 8.48 -16.27 -31.82
N GLN A 240 7.73 -16.29 -32.93
CA GLN A 240 8.21 -15.91 -34.27
C GLN A 240 7.84 -14.48 -34.64
N VAL A 241 6.87 -13.87 -33.95
CA VAL A 241 6.43 -12.51 -34.22
C VAL A 241 7.20 -11.55 -33.32
N PRO A 242 7.89 -10.53 -33.89
CA PRO A 242 8.58 -9.53 -33.09
C PRO A 242 7.66 -8.87 -32.07
N PHE A 243 8.18 -8.57 -30.88
CA PHE A 243 7.46 -7.90 -29.78
C PHE A 243 6.36 -8.73 -29.09
N HIS A 244 6.09 -9.97 -29.55
CA HIS A 244 5.04 -10.86 -29.04
C HIS A 244 5.56 -11.98 -28.12
N CYS A 245 6.82 -11.90 -27.70
CA CYS A 245 7.41 -12.83 -26.75
C CYS A 245 8.53 -12.15 -25.94
N TYR A 246 8.95 -12.81 -24.86
CA TYR A 246 10.17 -12.48 -24.13
C TYR A 246 10.74 -13.70 -23.40
N ASN A 247 11.97 -13.58 -22.91
CA ASN A 247 12.65 -14.63 -22.16
C ASN A 247 12.17 -14.68 -20.71
N THR A 248 11.52 -15.79 -20.35
CA THR A 248 10.89 -16.06 -19.06
C THR A 248 11.74 -16.96 -18.15
N SER A 249 12.98 -17.30 -18.53
CA SER A 249 13.83 -18.28 -17.82
C SER A 249 14.13 -17.98 -16.35
N LYS A 250 13.90 -16.73 -15.90
CA LYS A 250 14.09 -16.32 -14.50
C LYS A 250 12.77 -16.15 -13.73
N THR A 251 11.62 -16.20 -14.40
CA THR A 251 10.30 -16.01 -13.79
C THR A 251 9.42 -17.25 -13.86
N ALA A 252 9.70 -18.18 -14.77
CA ALA A 252 8.98 -19.44 -14.92
C ALA A 252 9.93 -20.64 -14.88
N SER A 253 9.39 -21.81 -14.55
CA SER A 253 10.14 -23.07 -14.54
C SER A 253 10.43 -23.55 -15.95
N ARG A 254 11.50 -24.35 -16.10
CA ARG A 254 11.81 -24.96 -17.40
C ARG A 254 10.69 -25.90 -17.83
N GLY A 255 10.06 -25.59 -18.96
CA GLY A 255 8.97 -26.41 -19.53
C GLY A 255 7.57 -25.86 -19.25
N ASP A 256 7.47 -24.77 -18.48
CA ASP A 256 6.21 -24.05 -18.33
C ASP A 256 5.72 -23.52 -19.68
N LEU A 257 4.43 -23.69 -19.94
CA LEU A 257 3.79 -23.22 -21.17
C LEU A 257 3.50 -21.73 -21.06
N HIS A 258 4.00 -20.96 -22.02
CA HIS A 258 3.69 -19.55 -22.17
C HIS A 258 2.65 -19.38 -23.28
N PRO A 259 1.63 -18.53 -23.09
CA PRO A 259 1.55 -17.47 -22.07
C PRO A 259 0.84 -17.83 -20.75
N ASP A 260 0.45 -19.09 -20.53
CA ASP A 260 -0.43 -19.48 -19.41
C ASP A 260 0.10 -19.12 -18.01
N VAL A 261 1.41 -19.27 -17.77
CA VAL A 261 2.01 -18.91 -16.48
C VAL A 261 1.99 -17.40 -16.23
N ASP A 262 2.24 -16.59 -17.26
CA ASP A 262 2.14 -15.13 -17.15
C ASP A 262 0.70 -14.68 -16.94
N TYR A 263 -0.26 -15.33 -17.61
CA TYR A 263 -1.69 -15.12 -17.35
C TYR A 263 -2.05 -15.38 -15.90
N ALA A 264 -1.65 -16.54 -15.37
CA ALA A 264 -1.91 -16.90 -13.99
C ALA A 264 -1.27 -15.88 -13.04
N TYR A 265 -0.02 -15.49 -13.28
CA TYR A 265 0.68 -14.47 -12.50
C TYR A 265 -0.10 -13.15 -12.48
N VAL A 266 -0.37 -12.56 -13.65
CA VAL A 266 -1.03 -11.25 -13.78
C VAL A 266 -2.44 -11.27 -13.19
N ILE A 267 -3.24 -12.31 -13.46
CA ILE A 267 -4.61 -12.42 -12.93
C ILE A 267 -4.60 -12.56 -11.41
N VAL A 268 -3.77 -13.45 -10.86
CA VAL A 268 -3.70 -13.66 -9.41
C VAL A 268 -3.25 -12.40 -8.72
N THR A 269 -2.13 -11.81 -9.15
CA THR A 269 -1.60 -10.58 -8.55
C THR A 269 -2.57 -9.42 -8.70
N PHE A 270 -3.24 -9.26 -9.85
CA PHE A 270 -4.29 -8.26 -10.06
C PHE A 270 -5.48 -8.44 -9.12
N ILE A 271 -5.98 -9.66 -8.92
CA ILE A 271 -7.08 -9.95 -7.98
C ILE A 271 -6.67 -9.59 -6.55
N PHE A 272 -5.47 -10.01 -6.11
CA PHE A 272 -4.98 -9.72 -4.77
C PHE A 272 -4.80 -8.22 -4.53
N ILE A 273 -4.21 -7.53 -5.50
CA ILE A 273 -4.02 -6.08 -5.51
C ILE A 273 -5.38 -5.36 -5.47
N GLY A 274 -6.30 -5.75 -6.35
CA GLY A 274 -7.66 -5.18 -6.41
C GLY A 274 -8.42 -5.38 -5.11
N ALA A 275 -8.37 -6.57 -4.51
CA ALA A 275 -8.97 -6.84 -3.21
C ALA A 275 -8.38 -5.96 -2.11
N THR A 276 -7.05 -5.88 -2.01
CA THR A 276 -6.35 -5.07 -0.99
C THR A 276 -6.67 -3.59 -1.14
N PHE A 277 -6.71 -3.10 -2.38
CA PHE A 277 -7.09 -1.75 -2.70
C PHE A 277 -8.55 -1.45 -2.30
N MET A 278 -9.49 -2.35 -2.63
CA MET A 278 -10.88 -2.24 -2.21
C MET A 278 -10.99 -2.20 -0.69
N TYR A 279 -10.26 -3.03 0.05
CA TYR A 279 -10.23 -2.98 1.52
C TYR A 279 -9.69 -1.64 2.04
N ALA A 280 -8.64 -1.09 1.43
CA ALA A 280 -8.11 0.22 1.78
C ALA A 280 -9.14 1.33 1.54
N VAL A 281 -9.87 1.30 0.42
CA VAL A 281 -10.98 2.23 0.13
C VAL A 281 -12.13 2.05 1.12
N VAL A 282 -12.46 0.84 1.55
CA VAL A 282 -13.52 0.66 2.55
C VAL A 282 -13.10 1.18 3.91
N LEU A 283 -11.87 0.89 4.33
CA LEU A 283 -11.30 1.44 5.56
C LEU A 283 -11.29 2.97 5.53
N ALA A 284 -10.95 3.53 4.36
CA ALA A 284 -11.01 4.95 4.09
C ALA A 284 -12.38 5.56 4.31
N LEU A 285 -13.35 5.01 3.58
CA LEU A 285 -14.72 5.46 3.60
C LEU A 285 -15.28 5.33 5.01
N ARG A 286 -15.02 4.22 5.72
CA ARG A 286 -15.44 4.06 7.12
C ARG A 286 -14.83 5.07 8.05
N THR A 287 -13.54 5.36 7.92
CA THR A 287 -12.87 6.34 8.79
C THR A 287 -13.44 7.74 8.56
N GLN A 288 -13.67 8.11 7.29
CA GLN A 288 -14.32 9.37 6.90
C GLN A 288 -15.81 9.40 7.30
N PHE A 289 -16.52 8.27 7.23
CA PHE A 289 -17.95 8.18 7.52
C PHE A 289 -18.27 8.00 9.00
N ARG A 290 -17.35 7.45 9.82
CA ARG A 290 -17.47 7.45 11.28
C ARG A 290 -17.39 8.87 11.87
N ILE A 291 -16.85 9.82 11.11
CA ILE A 291 -16.90 11.26 11.37
C ILE A 291 -18.23 11.88 10.88
N ASN A 292 -19.04 11.16 10.09
CA ASN A 292 -20.25 11.66 9.44
C ASN A 292 -21.53 10.99 9.97
N SER A 293 -22.02 11.50 11.10
CA SER A 293 -23.47 11.71 11.29
C SER A 293 -24.15 12.42 10.09
N VAL A 294 -23.36 13.04 9.20
CA VAL A 294 -23.71 13.64 7.90
C VAL A 294 -24.01 12.61 6.79
N ALA A 295 -23.48 11.39 6.85
CA ALA A 295 -23.74 10.35 5.85
C ALA A 295 -25.14 9.75 6.00
N LYS A 296 -25.65 9.74 7.24
CA LYS A 296 -27.07 9.46 7.52
C LYS A 296 -27.97 10.43 6.75
N LYS A 297 -27.65 11.74 6.76
CA LYS A 297 -28.37 12.75 5.97
C LYS A 297 -28.22 12.59 4.45
N LEU A 298 -27.08 12.09 3.96
CA LEU A 298 -26.87 11.88 2.53
C LEU A 298 -27.54 10.59 2.04
N SER A 299 -27.59 9.53 2.86
CA SER A 299 -28.42 8.34 2.64
C SER A 299 -29.90 8.73 2.55
N ASP A 300 -30.40 9.49 3.52
CA ASP A 300 -31.78 9.99 3.53
C ASP A 300 -32.09 10.84 2.27
N PHE A 301 -31.10 11.58 1.76
CA PHE A 301 -31.19 12.40 0.54
C PHE A 301 -31.12 11.58 -0.76
N ILE A 302 -30.32 10.52 -0.78
CA ILE A 302 -30.16 9.62 -1.92
C ILE A 302 -31.41 8.72 -2.04
N ASP A 303 -31.94 8.21 -0.93
CA ASP A 303 -33.20 7.46 -0.89
C ASP A 303 -34.38 8.30 -1.38
N THR A 304 -34.36 9.61 -1.14
CA THR A 304 -35.40 10.52 -1.67
C THR A 304 -35.23 10.87 -3.16
N ARG A 305 -34.02 10.79 -3.75
CA ARG A 305 -33.80 11.10 -5.17
C ARG A 305 -33.78 9.88 -6.09
N ILE A 306 -33.34 8.72 -5.61
CA ILE A 306 -33.19 7.51 -6.42
C ILE A 306 -34.53 6.83 -6.74
N SER A 307 -35.64 7.22 -6.11
CA SER A 307 -36.97 6.70 -6.43
C SER A 307 -37.53 7.13 -7.81
N THR A 308 -36.79 7.87 -8.64
CA THR A 308 -37.34 8.47 -9.86
C THR A 308 -36.96 7.84 -11.21
N ASN A 309 -35.98 6.93 -11.28
CA ASN A 309 -35.77 5.90 -12.35
C ASN A 309 -34.28 5.53 -12.49
N PRO A 310 -33.82 4.46 -11.84
CA PRO A 310 -32.61 3.75 -12.24
C PRO A 310 -32.98 2.38 -12.83
N SER A 311 -32.29 1.98 -13.90
CA SER A 311 -32.44 0.64 -14.46
C SER A 311 -32.00 -0.41 -13.43
N ALA A 312 -32.84 -1.43 -13.22
CA ALA A 312 -32.71 -2.44 -12.16
C ALA A 312 -31.36 -3.18 -12.12
N TRP A 313 -30.60 -3.17 -13.23
CA TRP A 313 -29.32 -3.86 -13.35
C TRP A 313 -28.17 -3.16 -12.59
N SER A 314 -28.13 -1.82 -12.58
CA SER A 314 -27.06 -1.10 -11.87
C SER A 314 -27.23 -1.15 -10.35
N GLN A 315 -28.48 -1.19 -9.88
CA GLN A 315 -28.78 -1.33 -8.45
C GLN A 315 -28.37 -2.69 -7.90
N ASN A 316 -28.63 -3.78 -8.64
CA ASN A 316 -28.28 -5.13 -8.20
C ASN A 316 -26.77 -5.36 -8.11
N ILE A 317 -25.97 -4.80 -9.02
CA ILE A 317 -24.50 -4.94 -8.96
C ILE A 317 -23.94 -4.15 -7.78
N ILE A 318 -24.41 -2.92 -7.57
CA ILE A 318 -23.94 -2.08 -6.45
C ILE A 318 -24.36 -2.69 -5.12
N SER A 319 -25.60 -3.20 -4.98
CA SER A 319 -26.07 -3.82 -3.73
C SER A 319 -25.35 -5.12 -3.43
N ILE A 320 -25.10 -5.99 -4.42
CA ILE A 320 -24.33 -7.22 -4.23
C ILE A 320 -22.88 -6.91 -3.84
N TYR A 321 -22.24 -5.93 -4.50
CA TYR A 321 -20.91 -5.49 -4.09
C TYR A 321 -20.93 -4.95 -2.67
N PHE A 322 -21.89 -4.10 -2.32
CA PHE A 322 -22.00 -3.54 -0.97
C PHE A 322 -22.27 -4.62 0.08
N ASP A 323 -23.16 -5.56 -0.19
CA ASP A 323 -23.49 -6.66 0.71
C ASP A 323 -22.31 -7.60 0.90
N ILE A 324 -21.54 -7.96 -0.14
CA ILE A 324 -20.30 -8.72 0.02
C ILE A 324 -19.28 -7.93 0.86
N LEU A 325 -19.25 -6.61 0.72
CA LEU A 325 -18.35 -5.68 1.42
C LEU A 325 -18.82 -5.29 2.82
N THR A 326 -20.08 -5.54 3.20
CA THR A 326 -20.60 -5.25 4.55
C THR A 326 -20.83 -6.50 5.36
N SER A 327 -21.20 -7.60 4.71
CA SER A 327 -21.50 -8.89 5.36
C SER A 327 -20.25 -9.72 5.67
N SER A 328 -19.10 -9.41 5.07
CA SER A 328 -17.89 -10.18 5.39
C SER A 328 -17.51 -9.95 6.87
N PRO A 329 -17.37 -11.01 7.69
CA PRO A 329 -16.94 -10.87 9.08
C PRO A 329 -15.54 -10.23 9.18
N LEU A 330 -14.77 -10.23 8.09
CA LEU A 330 -13.51 -9.50 7.95
C LEU A 330 -13.70 -7.98 8.06
N LEU A 331 -14.81 -7.48 7.54
CA LEU A 331 -15.20 -6.09 7.59
C LEU A 331 -15.96 -5.76 8.89
N GLY A 332 -16.38 -6.72 9.70
CA GLY A 332 -16.92 -6.43 11.05
C GLY A 332 -15.84 -6.13 12.10
N GLY A 333 -14.58 -6.46 11.81
CA GLY A 333 -13.48 -6.40 12.78
C GLY A 333 -12.99 -4.97 13.11
N PRO A 334 -12.16 -4.84 14.16
CA PRO A 334 -11.47 -3.58 14.47
C PRO A 334 -10.65 -3.10 13.27
N ALA A 335 -10.68 -1.79 13.00
CA ALA A 335 -9.91 -1.17 11.91
C ALA A 335 -8.42 -1.53 11.94
N THR A 336 -7.87 -1.76 13.13
CA THR A 336 -6.47 -2.15 13.36
C THR A 336 -6.14 -3.55 12.85
N GLU A 337 -7.08 -4.49 12.89
CA GLU A 337 -6.89 -5.85 12.35
C GLU A 337 -6.90 -5.81 10.82
N LEU A 338 -7.82 -5.04 10.23
CA LEU A 338 -7.86 -4.85 8.77
C LEU A 338 -6.58 -4.17 8.26
N GLN A 339 -6.10 -3.15 8.97
CA GLN A 339 -4.80 -2.52 8.69
C GLN A 339 -3.67 -3.55 8.64
N ARG A 340 -3.62 -4.42 9.65
CA ARG A 340 -2.55 -5.42 9.77
C ARG A 340 -2.56 -6.37 8.58
N VAL A 341 -3.75 -6.80 8.14
CA VAL A 341 -3.90 -7.64 6.94
C VAL A 341 -3.40 -6.90 5.70
N ILE A 342 -3.87 -5.67 5.46
CA ILE A 342 -3.47 -4.85 4.30
C ILE A 342 -1.95 -4.65 4.26
N LEU A 343 -1.35 -4.26 5.38
CA LEU A 343 0.10 -4.03 5.47
C LEU A 343 0.88 -5.32 5.21
N SER A 344 0.40 -6.46 5.70
CA SER A 344 1.11 -7.72 5.52
C SER A 344 1.04 -8.23 4.09
N VAL A 345 -0.10 -8.03 3.42
CA VAL A 345 -0.22 -8.29 1.98
C VAL A 345 0.74 -7.38 1.21
N ALA A 346 0.79 -6.08 1.54
CA ALA A 346 1.72 -5.14 0.92
C ALA A 346 3.20 -5.55 1.13
N MET A 347 3.56 -6.02 2.33
CA MET A 347 4.91 -6.53 2.63
C MET A 347 5.28 -7.78 1.84
N LEU A 348 4.30 -8.63 1.48
CA LEU A 348 4.53 -9.82 0.68
C LEU A 348 4.59 -9.50 -0.83
N GLN A 349 3.72 -8.61 -1.30
CA GLN A 349 3.65 -8.25 -2.72
C GLN A 349 4.82 -7.39 -3.18
N CYS A 350 5.33 -6.50 -2.32
CA CYS A 350 6.44 -5.61 -2.66
C CYS A 350 7.67 -6.38 -3.18
N PRO A 351 8.25 -7.34 -2.44
CA PRO A 351 9.38 -8.12 -2.93
C PRO A 351 9.04 -8.98 -4.15
N LEU A 352 7.79 -9.46 -4.29
CA LEU A 352 7.36 -10.25 -5.45
C LEU A 352 7.45 -9.44 -6.75
N HIS A 353 6.86 -8.23 -6.80
CA HIS A 353 6.92 -7.39 -7.99
C HIS A 353 8.33 -6.83 -8.25
N ILE A 354 9.09 -6.49 -7.19
CA ILE A 354 10.50 -6.10 -7.32
C ILE A 354 11.30 -7.23 -7.98
N TYR A 355 11.13 -8.46 -7.49
CA TYR A 355 11.82 -9.63 -8.04
C TYR A 355 11.44 -9.85 -9.50
N SER A 356 10.14 -9.90 -9.82
CA SER A 356 9.65 -10.13 -11.18
C SER A 356 10.24 -9.11 -12.17
N MET A 357 10.15 -7.82 -11.83
CA MET A 357 10.67 -6.73 -12.65
C MET A 357 12.17 -6.85 -12.94
N PHE A 358 13.00 -7.09 -11.90
CA PHE A 358 14.45 -7.21 -12.10
C PHE A 358 14.85 -8.54 -12.73
N ALA A 359 14.11 -9.62 -12.46
CA ALA A 359 14.33 -10.92 -13.07
C ALA A 359 14.07 -10.86 -14.59
N LEU A 360 12.92 -10.30 -14.99
CA LEU A 360 12.55 -10.08 -16.39
C LEU A 360 13.57 -9.19 -17.09
N ARG A 361 13.93 -8.06 -16.49
CA ARG A 361 14.96 -7.19 -17.07
C ARG A 361 16.28 -7.94 -17.27
N ALA A 362 16.73 -8.64 -16.24
CA ALA A 362 18.01 -9.33 -16.27
C ALA A 362 18.04 -10.56 -17.21
N SER A 363 16.89 -11.09 -17.65
CA SER A 363 16.81 -12.14 -18.68
C SER A 363 16.69 -11.58 -20.10
N ASN A 364 16.21 -10.34 -20.25
CA ASN A 364 15.86 -9.77 -21.56
C ASN A 364 16.77 -8.62 -22.03
N GLU A 365 17.47 -7.90 -21.14
CA GLU A 365 18.27 -6.70 -21.49
C GLU A 365 19.29 -6.96 -22.62
N LYS A 366 19.87 -8.18 -22.69
CA LYS A 366 20.85 -8.55 -23.72
C LYS A 366 20.24 -8.97 -25.06
N LEU A 367 18.93 -9.16 -25.09
CA LEU A 367 18.16 -9.66 -26.24
C LEU A 367 17.34 -8.54 -26.90
N LEU A 368 17.61 -7.28 -26.53
CA LEU A 368 17.02 -6.10 -27.16
C LEU A 368 17.85 -5.74 -28.37
N ASP A 369 17.23 -5.78 -29.55
CA ASP A 369 17.91 -5.77 -30.83
C ASP A 369 18.45 -4.39 -31.21
N GLU A 370 17.75 -3.33 -30.78
CA GLU A 370 18.04 -1.95 -31.18
C GLU A 370 17.71 -0.94 -30.06
N GLY A 371 18.31 0.25 -30.16
CA GLY A 371 18.00 1.40 -29.32
C GLY A 371 19.04 1.71 -28.24
N ASP A 372 18.70 2.71 -27.46
CA ASP A 372 19.52 3.16 -26.35
C ASP A 372 19.43 2.14 -25.20
N SER A 373 20.58 1.67 -24.70
CA SER A 373 20.62 0.76 -23.56
C SER A 373 19.69 1.22 -22.43
N GLU A 374 18.87 0.31 -21.90
CA GLU A 374 17.99 0.58 -20.74
C GLU A 374 18.76 0.99 -19.47
N ARG A 375 20.11 0.92 -19.49
CA ARG A 375 20.99 1.47 -18.47
C ARG A 375 21.03 2.99 -18.46
N LYS A 376 20.64 3.63 -19.56
CA LYS A 376 20.49 5.08 -19.62
C LYS A 376 19.38 5.51 -18.67
N TRP A 377 19.61 6.65 -18.03
CA TRP A 377 18.66 7.29 -17.13
C TRP A 377 17.57 7.96 -17.99
N GLY A 378 16.51 7.23 -18.31
CA GLY A 378 15.31 7.80 -18.93
C GLY A 378 14.52 8.60 -17.89
N PHE A 379 14.82 9.89 -17.75
CA PHE A 379 14.06 10.80 -16.88
C PHE A 379 13.28 11.85 -17.66
N GLY A 380 13.55 12.04 -18.96
CA GLY A 380 13.12 13.25 -19.67
C GLY A 380 11.63 13.52 -19.57
N GLN A 381 10.79 12.52 -19.87
CA GLN A 381 9.34 12.69 -19.91
C GLN A 381 8.70 12.65 -18.51
N ILE A 382 9.10 11.70 -17.67
CA ILE A 382 8.52 11.55 -16.32
C ILE A 382 8.97 12.70 -15.40
N ALA A 383 10.24 13.10 -15.44
CA ALA A 383 10.71 14.25 -14.67
C ALA A 383 10.03 15.54 -15.11
N ALA A 384 9.79 15.74 -16.42
CA ALA A 384 9.03 16.90 -16.90
C ALA A 384 7.60 16.93 -16.34
N MET A 385 6.89 15.79 -16.33
CA MET A 385 5.55 15.72 -15.73
C MET A 385 5.58 15.94 -14.21
N VAL A 386 6.55 15.37 -13.49
CA VAL A 386 6.72 15.58 -12.05
C VAL A 386 7.02 17.04 -11.74
N LEU A 387 7.94 17.67 -12.48
CA LEU A 387 8.27 19.08 -12.30
C LEU A 387 7.07 19.98 -12.57
N LEU A 388 6.30 19.73 -13.63
CA LEU A 388 5.04 20.44 -13.89
C LEU A 388 4.07 20.32 -12.70
N GLY A 389 3.82 19.10 -12.20
CA GLY A 389 2.92 18.88 -11.07
C GLY A 389 3.41 19.48 -9.74
N LEU A 390 4.72 19.58 -9.53
CA LEU A 390 5.30 20.19 -8.32
C LEU A 390 5.30 21.72 -8.37
N THR A 391 5.47 22.33 -9.55
CA THR A 391 5.51 23.81 -9.69
C THR A 391 4.18 24.48 -9.35
N GLU A 392 3.05 23.79 -9.51
CA GLU A 392 1.73 24.35 -9.19
C GLU A 392 1.44 24.43 -7.68
N LYS A 393 2.19 23.69 -6.85
CA LYS A 393 1.90 23.54 -5.41
C LYS A 393 2.74 24.38 -4.47
N ALA A 394 3.66 25.22 -4.96
CA ALA A 394 4.40 26.13 -4.09
C ALA A 394 3.41 27.14 -3.46
N PRO A 395 3.07 27.01 -2.16
CA PRO A 395 2.21 27.99 -1.53
C PRO A 395 3.03 29.27 -1.50
N THR A 396 2.57 30.29 -2.21
CA THR A 396 3.00 31.66 -1.97
C THR A 396 2.59 31.98 -0.53
N LYS A 397 3.44 31.60 0.43
CA LYS A 397 3.42 32.18 1.76
C LYS A 397 3.65 33.66 1.50
N LYS A 398 2.56 34.44 1.49
CA LYS A 398 2.64 35.87 1.67
C LYS A 398 3.40 36.02 2.97
N ILE A 399 4.67 36.35 2.86
CA ILE A 399 5.45 36.85 3.97
C ILE A 399 4.75 38.16 4.30
N GLU A 400 3.80 38.12 5.22
CA GLU A 400 3.31 39.31 5.87
C GLU A 400 4.50 39.85 6.67
N LEU A 401 5.27 40.71 5.99
CA LEU A 401 6.24 41.59 6.63
C LEU A 401 5.48 42.31 7.75
N GLY A 402 5.77 41.91 8.98
CA GLY A 402 5.10 42.40 10.17
C GLY A 402 5.04 43.92 10.14
N LYS A 403 3.83 44.46 10.31
CA LYS A 403 3.66 45.89 10.54
C LYS A 403 4.52 46.27 11.76
N PRO A 404 5.35 47.33 11.67
CA PRO A 404 6.12 47.79 12.82
C PRO A 404 5.16 48.12 13.96
N GLN A 405 5.38 47.53 15.14
CA GLN A 405 4.72 47.95 16.36
C GLN A 405 5.19 49.39 16.67
N LYS A 406 4.22 50.29 16.82
CA LYS A 406 4.45 51.68 17.26
C LYS A 406 4.39 51.77 18.78
#